data_AF-A0A948C562-F1
#
_entry.id   AF-A0A948C562-F1
#
_cell.length_a   1.000
_cell.length_b   1.000
_cell.length_c   1.000
_cell.angle_alpha   90.00
_cell.angle_beta   90.00
_cell.angle_gamma   90.00
#
_symmetry.space_group_name_H-M   'P 1'
#
loop_
_entity.id
_entity.type
_entity.pdbx_description
1 polymer ?
#
loop_
_entity_poly.entity_id
_entity_poly.type
_entity_poly.pdbx_seq_one_letter_code
_entity_poly.pdbx_strand_id
1 'polypeptide(L)'
;MQQYTRYLTIPLAFLQSIGMVFFINYLLGGNVIDTALPTLLLSAFVMTCGSVLLMRLGELITEKGISNGVSLLIFASIIAGMTQKIYGDVSSSSSLR
;
A
#
# COMPACT_ATOMS: atom_id res chain seq x y z
N MET A 1 -7.10 -16.83 15.84
CA MET A 1 -6.44 -17.11 14.55
C MET A 1 -5.77 -15.88 13.94
N GLN A 2 -6.45 -14.74 13.80
CA GLN A 2 -5.88 -13.53 13.17
C GLN A 2 -4.56 -13.03 13.79
N GLN A 3 -4.38 -13.19 15.11
CA GLN A 3 -3.15 -12.80 15.79
C GLN A 3 -1.92 -13.60 15.34
N TYR A 4 -2.06 -14.91 15.09
CA TYR A 4 -0.96 -15.76 14.65
C TYR A 4 -0.54 -15.41 13.21
N THR A 5 -1.53 -15.19 12.34
CA THR A 5 -1.28 -14.69 10.97
C THR A 5 -0.64 -13.30 10.99
N ARG A 6 -1.06 -12.41 11.91
CA ARG A 6 -0.46 -11.08 12.06
C ARG A 6 1.04 -11.15 12.38
N TYR A 7 1.43 -12.02 13.31
CA TYR A 7 2.86 -12.19 13.65
C TYR A 7 3.69 -12.74 12.50
N LEU A 8 3.08 -13.54 11.62
CA LEU A 8 3.76 -14.08 10.45
C LEU A 8 3.84 -13.07 9.30
N THR A 9 2.79 -12.25 9.10
CA THR A 9 2.73 -11.26 8.02
C THR A 9 3.67 -10.07 8.25
N ILE A 10 3.93 -9.66 9.49
CA ILE A 10 4.83 -8.51 9.79
C ILE A 10 6.25 -8.71 9.22
N PRO A 11 6.98 -9.80 9.51
CA PRO A 11 8.33 -10.01 8.96
C PRO A 11 8.30 -10.23 7.43
N LEU A 12 7.26 -10.87 6.91
CA LEU A 12 7.08 -11.03 5.45
C LEU A 12 6.85 -9.68 4.75
N ALA A 13 6.03 -8.80 5.31
CA ALA A 13 5.77 -7.47 4.78
C ALA A 13 7.04 -6.59 4.83
N PHE A 14 7.85 -6.74 5.88
CA PHE A 14 9.14 -6.06 5.97
C PHE A 14 10.07 -6.48 4.83
N LEU A 15 10.21 -7.80 4.59
CA LEU A 15 10.98 -8.32 3.47
C LEU A 15 10.43 -7.87 2.12
N GLN A 16 9.09 -7.84 1.97
CA GLN A 16 8.42 -7.34 0.76
C GLN A 16 8.72 -5.85 0.53
N SER A 17 8.73 -5.02 1.57
CA SER A 17 8.96 -3.58 1.44
C SER A 17 10.35 -3.25 0.88
N ILE A 18 11.37 -4.04 1.27
CA ILE A 18 12.73 -3.92 0.74
C ILE A 18 12.72 -4.20 -0.77
N GLY A 19 12.06 -5.28 -1.20
CA GLY A 19 11.90 -5.59 -2.62
C GLY A 19 11.14 -4.50 -3.40
N MET A 20 10.16 -3.85 -2.76
CA MET A 20 9.39 -2.73 -3.32
C MET A 20 10.28 -1.52 -3.61
N VAL A 21 11.21 -1.16 -2.72
CA VAL A 21 12.15 -0.04 -2.93
C VAL A 21 13.05 -0.29 -4.14
N PHE A 22 13.57 -1.52 -4.30
CA PHE A 22 14.35 -1.89 -5.49
C PHE A 22 13.50 -1.89 -6.76
N PHE A 23 12.26 -2.38 -6.67
CA PHE A 23 11.34 -2.41 -7.81
C PHE A 23 11.00 -0.99 -8.31
N ILE A 24 10.75 -0.05 -7.40
CA ILE A 24 10.49 1.36 -7.73
C ILE A 24 11.72 1.99 -8.41
N ASN A 25 12.92 1.77 -7.87
CA ASN A 25 14.15 2.26 -8.48
C ASN A 25 14.38 1.71 -9.90
N TYR A 26 14.02 0.45 -10.13
CA TYR A 26 14.05 -0.17 -11.46
C TYR A 26 13.02 0.46 -12.41
N LEU A 27 11.79 0.67 -11.95
CA LEU A 27 10.68 1.15 -12.78
C LEU A 27 10.85 2.62 -13.22
N LEU A 28 11.41 3.48 -12.36
CA LEU A 28 11.56 4.92 -12.64
C LEU A 28 12.91 5.31 -13.28
N GLY A 29 13.74 4.35 -13.69
CA GLY A 29 14.97 4.66 -14.44
C GLY A 29 16.19 5.05 -13.61
N GLY A 30 16.25 4.64 -12.34
CA GLY A 30 17.46 4.71 -11.51
C GLY A 30 17.47 5.83 -10.45
N ASN A 31 17.87 5.44 -9.23
CA ASN A 31 18.17 6.25 -8.04
C ASN A 31 17.12 7.31 -7.62
N VAL A 32 15.84 7.00 -7.74
CA VAL A 32 14.75 7.84 -7.22
C VAL A 32 14.68 7.78 -5.70
N ILE A 33 14.99 6.62 -5.11
CA ILE A 33 15.09 6.45 -3.67
C ILE A 33 16.55 6.14 -3.36
N ASP A 34 17.16 6.99 -2.54
CA ASP A 34 18.53 6.77 -2.08
C ASP A 34 18.63 5.38 -1.44
N THR A 35 19.47 4.52 -2.05
CA THR A 35 19.66 3.13 -1.63
C THR A 35 20.63 3.03 -0.44
N ALA A 36 21.03 4.17 0.13
CA ALA A 36 21.74 4.20 1.41
C ALA A 36 20.97 3.39 2.47
N LEU A 37 21.69 2.52 3.19
CA LEU A 37 21.14 1.67 4.24
C LEU A 37 20.20 2.39 5.22
N PRO A 38 20.49 3.62 5.73
CA PRO A 38 19.56 4.30 6.64
C PRO A 38 18.22 4.66 5.98
N THR A 39 18.24 5.12 4.73
CA THR A 39 17.03 5.51 3.99
C THR A 39 16.19 4.29 3.61
N LEU A 40 16.84 3.20 3.20
CA LEU A 40 16.19 1.93 2.89
C LEU A 40 15.49 1.36 4.14
N LEU A 41 16.19 1.29 5.28
CA LEU A 41 15.59 0.82 6.53
C LEU A 41 14.42 1.69 6.98
N LEU A 42 14.54 3.01 6.88
CA LEU A 42 13.47 3.94 7.24
C LEU A 42 12.23 3.76 6.33
N SER A 43 12.44 3.68 5.01
CA SER A 43 11.34 3.49 4.05
C SER A 43 10.63 2.15 4.26
N ALA A 44 11.39 1.07 4.45
CA ALA A 44 10.87 -0.25 4.77
C ALA A 44 10.05 -0.25 6.07
N PHE A 45 10.56 0.44 7.10
CA PHE A 45 9.88 0.56 8.38
C PHE A 45 8.56 1.34 8.25
N VAL A 46 8.56 2.49 7.55
CA VAL A 46 7.36 3.30 7.33
C VAL A 46 6.29 2.54 6.54
N MET A 47 6.68 1.84 5.46
CA MET A 47 5.74 1.02 4.68
C MET A 47 5.15 -0.13 5.49
N THR A 48 5.98 -0.79 6.31
CA THR A 48 5.53 -1.88 7.20
C THR A 48 4.59 -1.33 8.26
N CYS A 49 4.91 -0.18 8.88
CA CYS A 49 4.08 0.48 9.87
C CYS A 49 2.73 0.88 9.28
N GLY A 50 2.70 1.50 8.09
CA GLY A 50 1.47 1.82 7.37
C GLY A 50 0.60 0.61 7.08
N SER A 51 1.20 -0.51 6.67
CA SER A 51 0.46 -1.75 6.38
C SER A 51 -0.17 -2.36 7.65
N VAL A 52 0.56 -2.34 8.77
CA VAL A 52 0.04 -2.80 10.07
C VAL A 52 -1.07 -1.88 10.59
N LEU A 53 -0.96 -0.56 10.38
CA LEU A 53 -2.00 0.39 10.72
C LEU A 53 -3.29 0.13 9.93
N LEU A 54 -3.18 -0.09 8.61
CA LEU A 54 -4.33 -0.43 7.76
C LEU A 54 -4.99 -1.75 8.19
N MET A 55 -4.18 -2.77 8.53
CA MET A 55 -4.69 -4.03 9.07
C MET A 55 -5.51 -3.80 10.35
N ARG A 56 -4.98 -3.02 11.30
CA ARG A 56 -5.70 -2.70 12.55
C ARG A 56 -6.97 -1.89 12.30
N LEU A 57 -6.97 -0.97 11.34
CA LEU A 57 -8.19 -0.26 10.93
C LEU A 57 -9.22 -1.24 10.37
N GLY A 58 -8.81 -2.22 9.57
CA GLY A 58 -9.70 -3.28 9.08
C GLY A 58 -10.31 -4.13 10.20
N GLU A 59 -9.52 -4.47 11.22
CA GLU A 59 -10.01 -5.16 12.43
C GLU A 59 -11.07 -4.29 13.14
N LEU A 60 -10.80 -3.00 13.36
CA LEU A 60 -11.74 -2.06 14.00
C LEU A 60 -13.06 -1.88 13.23
N ILE A 61 -13.00 -1.86 11.88
CA ILE A 61 -14.20 -1.79 11.03
C ILE A 61 -15.03 -3.07 11.18
N THR A 62 -14.37 -4.22 11.25
CA THR A 62 -15.03 -5.53 11.45
C THR A 62 -15.75 -5.58 12.79
N GLU A 63 -15.14 -5.05 13.86
CA GLU A 63 -15.76 -4.99 15.20
C GLU A 63 -17.00 -4.09 15.25
N LYS A 64 -17.08 -3.07 14.37
CA LYS A 64 -18.29 -2.22 14.24
C LYS A 64 -19.43 -2.86 13.45
N GLY A 65 -19.29 -4.13 13.04
CA GLY A 65 -20.38 -4.94 12.47
C GLY A 65 -20.65 -4.72 10.98
N ILE A 66 -19.85 -3.90 10.29
CA ILE A 66 -19.98 -3.68 8.84
C ILE A 66 -18.98 -4.58 8.10
N SER A 67 -19.35 -5.85 7.91
CA SER A 67 -18.60 -6.82 7.09
C SER A 67 -17.18 -7.19 7.58
N ASN A 68 -16.38 -7.85 6.72
CA ASN A 68 -14.96 -8.12 6.91
C ASN A 68 -14.15 -6.88 6.49
N GLY A 69 -13.66 -6.12 7.46
CA GLY A 69 -13.09 -4.79 7.24
C GLY A 69 -11.84 -4.78 6.36
N VAL A 70 -11.06 -5.87 6.32
CA VAL A 70 -9.93 -5.97 5.37
C VAL A 70 -10.44 -6.02 3.92
N SER A 71 -11.49 -6.79 3.64
CA SER A 71 -12.10 -6.86 2.29
C SER A 71 -12.65 -5.49 1.86
N LEU A 72 -13.31 -4.79 2.78
CA LEU A 72 -13.85 -3.45 2.51
C LEU A 72 -12.74 -2.43 2.21
N LEU A 73 -11.60 -2.52 2.90
CA LEU A 73 -10.42 -1.68 2.61
C LEU A 73 -9.85 -1.96 1.21
N ILE A 74 -9.75 -3.22 0.79
CA ILE A 74 -9.31 -3.57 -0.57
C ILE A 74 -10.29 -3.04 -1.61
N PHE A 75 -11.60 -3.23 -1.39
CA PHE A 75 -12.65 -2.73 -2.27
C PHE A 75 -12.61 -1.20 -2.44
N ALA A 76 -12.47 -0.46 -1.33
CA ALA A 76 -12.35 0.99 -1.35
C ALA A 76 -11.10 1.45 -2.13
N SER A 77 -9.98 0.73 -1.98
CA SER A 77 -8.74 1.03 -2.69
C SER A 77 -8.87 0.86 -4.21
N ILE A 78 -9.56 -0.19 -4.66
CA ILE A 78 -9.81 -0.44 -6.09
C ILE A 78 -10.71 0.66 -6.69
N ILE A 79 -11.80 1.01 -6.01
CA ILE A 79 -12.71 2.08 -6.47
C ILE A 79 -12.00 3.42 -6.56
N ALA A 80 -11.16 3.76 -5.58
CA ALA A 80 -10.38 4.98 -5.58
C ALA A 80 -9.46 5.06 -6.83
N GLY A 81 -8.76 3.96 -7.15
CA GLY A 81 -7.89 3.89 -8.33
C GLY A 81 -8.66 3.99 -9.65
N MET A 82 -9.80 3.29 -9.78
CA MET A 82 -10.66 3.38 -10.96
C MET A 82 -11.14 4.82 -11.20
N THR A 83 -11.57 5.47 -10.13
CA THR A 83 -12.08 6.84 -10.17
C THR A 83 -11.03 7.83 -10.66
N GLN A 84 -9.80 7.74 -10.13
CA GLN A 84 -8.69 8.60 -10.60
C GLN A 84 -8.34 8.37 -12.07
N LYS A 85 -8.38 7.13 -12.54
CA LYS A 85 -8.13 6.83 -13.96
C LYS A 85 -9.18 7.45 -14.87
N ILE A 86 -10.46 7.36 -14.51
CA ILE A 86 -11.55 7.96 -15.29
C ILE A 86 -11.40 9.48 -15.35
N TYR A 87 -11.14 10.15 -14.22
CA TYR A 87 -10.93 11.60 -14.21
C TYR A 87 -9.69 12.02 -15.02
N GLY A 88 -8.62 11.24 -14.98
CA GLY A 88 -7.41 11.46 -15.79
C GLY A 88 -7.68 11.32 -17.30
N ASP A 89 -8.42 10.28 -17.70
CA ASP A 89 -8.79 10.05 -19.10
C ASP A 89 -9.73 11.15 -19.61
N VAL A 90 -10.70 11.60 -18.80
CA VAL A 90 -11.61 12.71 -19.14
C VAL A 90 -10.86 14.03 -19.28
N SER A 91 -9.93 14.34 -18.36
CA SER A 91 -9.11 15.56 -18.40
C SER A 91 -8.12 15.57 -19.57
N SER A 92 -7.66 14.40 -20.01
CA SER A 92 -6.77 14.25 -21.17
C SER A 92 -7.55 14.36 -22.49
N SER A 93 -8.84 14.01 -22.50
CA SER A 93 -9.68 14.14 -23.69
C SER A 93 -10.17 15.58 -23.90
N SER A 94 -10.29 16.40 -22.84
CA SER A 94 -10.67 17.80 -22.94
C SER A 94 -9.51 18.73 -23.32
N SER A 95 -8.24 18.31 -23.16
CA SER A 95 -7.08 19.09 -23.60
C SER A 95 -6.75 18.96 -25.10
N LEU A 96 -7.35 17.96 -25.78
CA LEU A 96 -7.20 17.73 -27.22
C LEU A 96 -8.34 18.37 -28.06
N ARG A 97 -9.30 19.03 -27.41
CA ARG A 97 -10.38 19.81 -28.05
C ARG A 97 -10.18 21.29 -27.76
#